data_AF-A0A9W6TTD5-F1
#
_entry.id   AF-A0A9W6TTD5-F1
#
_cell.length_a   1.000
_cell.length_b   1.000
_cell.length_c   1.000
_cell.angle_alpha   90.00
_cell.angle_beta   90.00
_cell.angle_gamma   90.00
#
_symmetry.space_group_name_H-M   'P 1'
#
loop_
_entity.id
_entity.type
_entity.pdbx_description
1 polymer ?
#
loop_
_entity_poly.entity_id
_entity_poly.type
_entity_poly.pdbx_seq_one_letter_code
_entity_poly.pdbx_strand_id
1 'polypeptide(L)'
;MTKTTYREKLVYKVLPSLRAQWPSNSRVMLQQDNAPAHISPSDPEFTAAVEQSGLDVVLRCQPPNSPDLNCCDLGIFTVIQAQQREITARNIDELVAAVDKAYWEFPHRV
;
A
#
# COMPACT_ATOMS: atom_id res chain seq x y z
N MET A 1 6.72 5.80 10.99
CA MET A 1 6.71 6.37 9.62
C MET A 1 6.56 7.89 9.72
N THR A 2 7.19 8.68 8.86
CA THR A 2 7.00 10.14 8.72
C THR A 2 6.57 10.46 7.30
N LYS A 3 6.16 11.70 7.01
CA LYS A 3 5.86 12.13 5.63
C LYS A 3 7.03 11.90 4.68
N THR A 4 8.25 12.20 5.13
CA THR A 4 9.48 11.95 4.36
C THR A 4 9.66 10.47 4.08
N THR A 5 9.63 9.60 5.11
CA THR A 5 9.88 8.16 4.88
C THR A 5 8.74 7.49 4.12
N TYR A 6 7.50 7.98 4.26
CA TYR A 6 6.37 7.52 3.47
C TYR A 6 6.54 7.88 1.98
N ARG A 7 6.89 9.14 1.69
CA ARG A 7 7.18 9.59 0.32
C ARG A 7 8.31 8.79 -0.31
N GLU A 8 9.39 8.54 0.40
CA GLU A 8 10.50 7.71 -0.08
C GLU A 8 10.02 6.30 -0.47
N LYS A 9 9.11 5.69 0.30
CA LYS A 9 8.52 4.39 -0.08
C LYS A 9 7.69 4.50 -1.35
N LEU A 10 6.88 5.55 -1.50
CA LEU A 10 6.11 5.77 -2.73
C LEU A 10 7.04 5.91 -3.95
N VAL A 11 8.06 6.75 -3.85
CA VAL A 11 8.97 7.06 -4.96
C VAL A 11 9.91 5.90 -5.28
N TYR A 12 10.55 5.28 -4.28
CA TYR A 12 11.62 4.31 -4.51
C TYR A 12 11.15 2.85 -4.45
N LYS A 13 9.90 2.58 -4.05
CA LYS A 13 9.35 1.21 -4.03
C LYS A 13 8.09 1.10 -4.87
N VAL A 14 7.09 1.98 -4.66
CA VAL A 14 5.79 1.85 -5.32
C VAL A 14 5.88 2.20 -6.81
N LEU A 15 6.42 3.36 -7.19
CA LEU A 15 6.52 3.75 -8.61
C LEU A 15 7.31 2.75 -9.46
N PRO A 16 8.50 2.25 -9.04
CA PRO A 16 9.21 1.22 -9.80
C PRO A 16 8.42 -0.08 -9.94
N SER A 17 7.71 -0.50 -8.88
CA SER A 17 6.90 -1.72 -8.90
C SER A 17 5.71 -1.57 -9.85
N LEU A 18 5.03 -0.42 -9.82
CA LEU A 18 3.96 -0.11 -10.77
C LEU A 18 4.48 -0.13 -12.20
N ARG A 19 5.63 0.50 -12.48
CA ARG A 19 6.21 0.48 -13.84
C ARG A 19 6.52 -0.94 -14.32
N ALA A 20 6.94 -1.83 -13.42
CA ALA A 20 7.30 -3.19 -13.77
C ALA A 20 6.09 -4.12 -13.92
N GLN A 21 5.00 -3.89 -13.18
CA GLN A 21 3.90 -4.85 -13.03
C GLN A 21 2.55 -4.34 -13.55
N TRP A 22 2.37 -3.03 -13.72
CA TRP A 22 1.10 -2.48 -14.17
C TRP A 22 0.89 -2.83 -15.65
N PRO A 23 -0.21 -3.51 -16.02
CA PRO A 23 -0.32 -4.16 -17.33
C PRO A 23 -0.68 -3.21 -18.48
N SER A 24 -0.81 -1.91 -18.21
CA SER A 24 -1.31 -0.92 -19.18
C SER A 24 -0.70 0.46 -18.95
N ASN A 25 -0.89 1.38 -19.91
CA ASN A 25 -0.54 2.78 -19.76
C ASN A 25 -1.69 3.64 -19.18
N SER A 26 -2.69 2.99 -18.56
CA SER A 26 -3.83 3.70 -17.95
C SER A 26 -3.46 4.35 -16.62
N ARG A 27 -4.22 5.40 -16.26
CA ARG A 27 -4.04 6.11 -14.99
C ARG A 27 -4.22 5.18 -13.79
N VAL A 28 -3.25 5.22 -12.88
CA VAL A 28 -3.30 4.56 -11.57
C VAL A 28 -3.82 5.55 -10.52
N MET A 29 -4.89 5.19 -9.83
CA MET A 29 -5.35 5.91 -8.64
C MET A 29 -4.82 5.21 -7.39
N LEU A 30 -3.84 5.82 -6.73
CA LEU A 30 -3.27 5.29 -5.50
C LEU A 30 -4.02 5.89 -4.29
N GLN A 31 -4.84 5.05 -3.66
CA GLN A 31 -5.62 5.43 -2.48
C GLN A 31 -4.75 5.39 -1.22
N GLN A 32 -4.96 6.35 -0.32
CA GLN A 32 -4.39 6.41 1.02
C GLN A 32 -5.44 6.94 2.03
N ASP A 33 -5.25 6.69 3.32
CA ASP A 33 -6.03 7.33 4.37
C ASP A 33 -5.45 8.72 4.75
N ASN A 34 -6.05 9.38 5.75
CA ASN A 34 -5.60 10.70 6.21
C ASN A 34 -4.63 10.62 7.41
N ALA A 35 -3.87 9.53 7.58
CA ALA A 35 -2.90 9.41 8.66
C ALA A 35 -1.88 10.56 8.61
N PRO A 36 -1.38 11.08 9.76
CA PRO A 36 -0.46 12.21 9.79
C PRO A 36 0.84 12.04 8.99
N ALA A 37 1.25 10.79 8.76
CA ALA A 37 2.43 10.45 7.98
C ALA A 37 2.18 10.43 6.46
N HIS A 38 0.94 10.47 5.99
CA HIS A 38 0.63 10.52 4.56
C HIS A 38 0.85 11.92 4.00
N ILE A 39 1.22 11.97 2.72
CA ILE A 39 1.52 13.20 2.00
C ILE A 39 0.28 13.76 1.32
N SER A 40 0.30 15.06 1.00
CA SER A 40 -0.77 15.64 0.19
C SER A 40 -0.83 14.97 -1.19
N PRO A 41 -2.01 14.79 -1.80
CA PRO A 41 -2.12 14.44 -3.20
C PRO A 41 -1.38 15.37 -4.17
N SER A 42 -1.11 16.60 -3.73
CA SER A 42 -0.35 17.62 -4.46
C SER A 42 1.09 17.78 -3.96
N ASP A 43 1.65 16.76 -3.31
CA ASP A 43 3.02 16.80 -2.81
C ASP A 43 4.00 17.00 -3.98
N PRO A 44 4.84 18.06 -3.96
CA PRO A 44 5.63 18.46 -5.12
C PRO A 44 6.73 17.45 -5.47
N GLU A 45 7.36 16.86 -4.44
CA GLU A 45 8.41 15.85 -4.62
C GLU A 45 7.84 14.56 -5.23
N PHE A 46 6.69 14.10 -4.74
CA PHE A 46 6.01 12.95 -5.35
C PHE A 46 5.55 13.24 -6.78
N THR A 47 4.99 14.42 -7.04
CA THR A 47 4.54 14.83 -8.38
C THR A 47 5.71 14.82 -9.38
N ALA A 48 6.84 15.41 -9.01
CA ALA A 48 8.04 15.42 -9.84
C ALA A 48 8.58 13.99 -10.10
N ALA A 49 8.49 13.10 -9.11
CA ALA A 49 8.88 11.69 -9.28
C ALA A 49 7.95 10.94 -10.23
N VAL A 50 6.64 11.19 -10.18
CA VAL A 50 5.67 10.61 -11.14
C VAL A 50 5.99 11.06 -12.56
N GLU A 51 6.25 12.36 -12.78
CA GLU A 51 6.63 12.90 -14.10
C GLU A 51 7.89 12.21 -14.67
N GLN A 52 8.90 11.98 -13.82
CA GLN A 52 10.13 11.28 -14.22
C GLN A 52 9.93 9.77 -14.43
N SER A 53 8.92 9.17 -13.81
CA SER A 53 8.66 7.73 -13.88
C SER A 53 8.07 7.28 -15.22
N GLY A 54 7.47 8.20 -15.99
CA GLY A 54 6.74 7.90 -17.23
C GLY A 54 5.38 7.23 -17.01
N LEU A 55 4.86 7.27 -15.78
CA LEU A 55 3.55 6.75 -15.40
C LEU A 55 2.54 7.89 -15.23
N ASP A 56 1.25 7.57 -15.37
CA ASP A 56 0.15 8.46 -14.93
C ASP A 56 -0.38 7.94 -13.58
N VAL A 57 0.16 8.48 -12.48
CA VAL A 57 -0.23 8.08 -11.11
C VAL A 57 -0.76 9.29 -10.35
N VAL A 58 -1.95 9.15 -9.75
CA VAL A 58 -2.53 10.18 -8.89
C VAL A 58 -2.78 9.63 -7.49
N LEU A 59 -2.44 10.41 -6.47
CA LEU A 59 -2.80 10.11 -5.09
C LEU A 59 -4.23 10.56 -4.78
N ARG A 60 -4.95 9.76 -3.99
CA ARG A 60 -6.30 10.06 -3.52
C ARG A 60 -6.43 9.72 -2.05
N CYS A 61 -6.80 10.71 -1.24
CA CYS A 61 -7.19 10.48 0.13
C CYS A 61 -8.64 9.99 0.18
N GLN A 62 -8.91 8.98 1.00
CA GLN A 62 -10.28 8.58 1.31
C GLN A 62 -10.96 9.59 2.25
N PRO A 63 -12.30 9.59 2.36
CA PRO A 63 -13.01 10.40 3.34
C PRO A 63 -12.54 10.13 4.78
N PRO A 64 -12.51 11.15 5.67
CA PRO A 64 -12.11 10.96 7.05
C PRO A 64 -12.94 9.88 7.78
N ASN A 65 -12.29 9.09 8.65
CA ASN A 65 -12.92 8.06 9.47
C ASN A 65 -13.77 7.03 8.69
N SER A 66 -13.39 6.73 7.45
CA SER A 66 -14.11 5.79 6.58
C SER A 66 -13.26 4.56 6.24
N PRO A 67 -12.93 3.70 7.23
CA PRO A 67 -12.14 2.49 6.98
C PRO A 67 -12.88 1.49 6.06
N ASP A 68 -14.20 1.57 6.00
CA ASP A 68 -15.07 0.83 5.08
C ASP A 68 -14.89 1.25 3.61
N LEU A 69 -14.18 2.35 3.33
CA LEU A 69 -13.84 2.75 1.97
C LEU A 69 -12.41 2.33 1.58
N ASN A 70 -11.67 1.66 2.46
CA ASN A 70 -10.33 1.17 2.19
C ASN A 70 -10.33 -0.34 1.93
N CYS A 71 -9.94 -0.74 0.72
CA CYS A 71 -9.86 -2.16 0.36
C CYS A 71 -8.84 -2.93 1.22
N CYS A 72 -7.77 -2.28 1.68
CA CYS A 72 -6.78 -2.90 2.54
C CYS A 72 -7.38 -3.24 3.92
N ASP A 73 -8.13 -2.33 4.52
CA ASP A 73 -8.76 -2.54 5.84
C ASP A 73 -9.89 -3.57 5.76
N LEU A 74 -10.78 -3.44 4.78
CA LEU A 74 -11.93 -4.32 4.61
C LEU A 74 -11.56 -5.76 4.22
N GLY A 75 -10.56 -5.91 3.36
CA GLY A 75 -10.23 -7.19 2.75
C GLY A 75 -8.91 -7.74 3.24
N ILE A 76 -7.81 -7.19 2.71
CA ILE A 76 -6.48 -7.80 2.78
C ILE A 76 -6.03 -7.97 4.23
N PHE A 77 -6.05 -6.89 5.02
CA PHE A 77 -5.60 -6.94 6.42
C PHE A 77 -6.52 -7.78 7.30
N THR A 78 -7.82 -7.74 7.06
CA THR A 78 -8.79 -8.59 7.78
C THR A 78 -8.49 -10.07 7.58
N VAL A 79 -8.23 -10.51 6.33
CA VAL A 79 -7.95 -11.92 6.04
C VAL A 79 -6.57 -12.33 6.56
N ILE A 80 -5.54 -11.52 6.34
CA ILE A 80 -4.19 -11.80 6.86
C ILE A 80 -4.21 -11.93 8.38
N GLN A 81 -4.93 -11.04 9.07
CA GLN A 81 -5.02 -11.08 10.53
C GLN A 81 -5.79 -12.31 11.02
N ALA A 82 -6.86 -12.72 10.31
CA ALA A 82 -7.59 -13.93 10.64
C ALA A 82 -6.69 -15.18 10.57
N GLN A 83 -5.94 -15.33 9.46
CA GLN A 83 -5.01 -16.45 9.27
C GLN A 83 -3.82 -16.40 10.23
N GLN A 84 -3.23 -15.22 10.44
CA GLN A 84 -2.11 -15.06 11.37
C GLN A 84 -2.51 -15.49 12.80
N ARG A 85 -3.75 -15.21 13.24
CA ARG A 85 -4.24 -15.58 14.58
C ARG A 85 -4.39 -17.09 14.80
N GLU A 86 -4.45 -17.88 13.74
CA GLU A 86 -4.43 -19.34 13.84
C GLU A 86 -3.04 -19.89 14.14
N ILE A 87 -1.99 -19.07 13.98
CA ILE A 87 -0.60 -19.43 14.24
C ILE A 87 -0.15 -18.81 15.58
N THR A 88 0.28 -19.65 16.52
CA THR A 88 0.86 -19.18 17.78
C THR A 88 2.32 -18.77 17.56
N ALA A 89 2.55 -17.50 17.26
CA ALA A 89 3.88 -16.90 17.22
C ALA A 89 4.37 -16.54 18.63
N ARG A 90 5.63 -16.87 18.94
CA ARG A 90 6.28 -16.64 20.24
C ARG A 90 7.30 -15.50 20.22
N ASN A 91 7.64 -15.00 19.04
CA ASN A 91 8.55 -13.88 18.84
C ASN A 91 8.17 -13.12 17.56
N ILE A 92 8.88 -12.00 17.33
CA ILE A 92 8.62 -11.11 16.18
C ILE A 92 8.88 -11.83 14.86
N ASP A 93 9.93 -12.65 14.77
CA ASP A 93 10.28 -13.34 13.52
C ASP A 93 9.22 -14.37 13.13
N GLU A 94 8.69 -15.11 14.11
CA GLU A 94 7.56 -16.02 13.93
C GLU A 94 6.27 -15.28 13.53
N LEU A 95 6.04 -14.09 14.08
CA LEU A 95 4.90 -13.26 13.71
C LEU A 95 5.03 -12.76 12.26
N VAL A 96 6.21 -12.29 11.86
CA VAL A 96 6.50 -11.85 10.49
C VAL A 96 6.32 -13.01 9.51
N ALA A 97 6.84 -14.20 9.85
CA ALA A 97 6.68 -15.40 9.02
C ALA A 97 5.20 -15.81 8.89
N ALA A 98 4.41 -15.71 9.97
CA ALA A 98 2.98 -16.00 9.94
C ALA A 98 2.20 -15.02 9.04
N VAL A 99 2.53 -13.72 9.10
CA VAL A 99 1.93 -12.68 8.24
C VAL A 99 2.31 -12.89 6.77
N ASP A 100 3.59 -13.15 6.49
CA ASP A 100 4.08 -13.40 5.12
C ASP A 100 3.40 -14.63 4.51
N LYS A 101 3.33 -15.73 5.27
CA LYS A 101 2.60 -16.93 4.86
C LYS A 101 1.13 -16.62 4.54
N ALA A 102 0.42 -15.91 5.42
CA ALA A 102 -0.97 -15.54 5.21
C ALA A 102 -1.15 -14.68 3.94
N TYR A 103 -0.22 -13.75 3.67
CA TYR A 103 -0.25 -12.95 2.44
C TYR A 103 -0.11 -13.81 1.17
N TRP A 104 0.80 -14.77 1.13
CA TRP A 104 1.02 -15.63 -0.04
C TRP A 104 -0.04 -16.71 -0.23
N GLU A 105 -0.69 -17.14 0.86
CA GLU A 105 -1.83 -18.07 0.79
C GLU A 105 -3.15 -17.36 0.41
N PHE A 106 -3.18 -16.02 0.45
CA PHE A 106 -4.33 -15.26 -0.01
C PHE A 106 -4.56 -15.50 -1.51
N PRO A 107 -5.77 -15.89 -1.94
CA PRO A 107 -6.04 -16.17 -3.34
C PRO A 107 -5.78 -14.92 -4.19
N HIS A 108 -4.78 -14.98 -5.07
CA HIS A 108 -4.65 -13.99 -6.14
C HIS A 108 -5.87 -14.13 -7.06
N ARG A 109 -6.59 -13.03 -7.31
CA ARG A 109 -7.67 -13.06 -8.31
C ARG A 109 -7.08 -13.54 -9.65
N VAL A 110 -7.66 -14.63 -10.16
CA VAL A 110 -7.44 -15.18 -11.51
C VAL A 110 -7.90 -14.17 -12.56
#